data_AF-A0A3L8SYR7-F1
#
_entry.id   AF-A0A3L8SYR7-F1
#
_cell.length_a   1.000
_cell.length_b   1.000
_cell.length_c   1.000
_cell.angle_alpha   90.00
_cell.angle_beta   90.00
_cell.angle_gamma   90.00
#
_symmetry.space_group_name_H-M   'P 1'
#
loop_
_entity.id
_entity.type
_entity.pdbx_description
1 polymer ?
#
loop_
_entity_poly.entity_id
_entity_poly.type
_entity_poly.pdbx_seq_one_letter_code
_entity_poly.pdbx_strand_id
1 'polypeptide(L)' 'MKPITMSSFQEVPSSASTLQTSNFAHVIFQNVAKSYLPNTHLECHYTLTQFIHPHQKDWVGIFK' A
#
# COMPACT_ATOMS: atom_id res chain seq x y z
N MET A 1 -12.78 -27.93 24.40
CA MET A 1 -12.16 -27.44 23.16
C MET A 1 -13.25 -26.81 22.31
N LYS A 2 -13.21 -25.49 22.08
CA LYS A 2 -14.19 -24.77 21.24
C LYS A 2 -13.61 -24.66 19.82
N PRO A 3 -14.38 -24.95 18.76
CA PRO A 3 -13.91 -24.74 17.39
C PRO A 3 -13.88 -23.24 17.10
N ILE A 4 -12.78 -22.79 16.48
CA ILE A 4 -12.59 -21.43 15.99
C ILE A 4 -13.42 -21.30 14.71
N THR A 5 -14.39 -20.39 14.70
CA THR A 5 -15.19 -20.07 13.51
C THR A 5 -14.31 -19.28 12.53
N MET A 6 -13.88 -19.91 11.43
CA MET A 6 -13.33 -19.18 10.29
C MET A 6 -14.47 -18.37 9.66
N SER A 7 -14.35 -17.04 9.68
CA SER A 7 -15.20 -16.17 8.89
C SER A 7 -14.90 -16.45 7.41
N SER A 8 -15.90 -17.00 6.72
CA SER A 8 -15.85 -17.32 5.29
C SER A 8 -15.77 -16.01 4.50
N PHE A 9 -14.64 -15.76 3.84
CA PHE A 9 -14.53 -14.70 2.85
C PHE A 9 -15.41 -15.09 1.66
N GLN A 10 -16.47 -14.33 1.45
CA GLN A 10 -17.41 -14.52 0.36
C GLN A 10 -16.78 -13.98 -0.92
N GLU A 11 -16.14 -14.87 -1.69
CA GLU A 11 -15.57 -14.55 -2.99
C GLU A 11 -16.71 -14.46 -4.03
N VAL A 12 -17.04 -13.22 -4.42
CA VAL A 12 -17.94 -12.95 -5.54
C VAL A 12 -17.10 -12.88 -6.82
N PRO A 13 -17.32 -13.75 -7.82
CA PRO A 13 -16.53 -13.72 -9.04
C PRO A 13 -17.08 -12.63 -9.96
N SER A 14 -16.43 -11.47 -10.01
CA SER A 14 -16.74 -10.44 -11.00
C SER A 14 -15.62 -10.37 -12.05
N SER A 15 -16.01 -10.78 -13.24
CA SER A 15 -15.25 -10.81 -14.49
C SER A 15 -14.83 -9.41 -14.95
N ALA A 16 -13.74 -8.91 -14.39
CA ALA A 16 -12.86 -7.93 -15.01
C ALA A 16 -11.47 -8.15 -14.43
N SER A 17 -10.44 -8.16 -15.26
CA SER A 17 -9.03 -8.24 -14.86
C SER A 17 -8.57 -6.95 -14.14
N THR A 18 -9.32 -6.51 -13.14
CA THR A 18 -8.81 -5.61 -12.12
C THR A 18 -7.85 -6.42 -11.28
N LEU A 19 -6.54 -6.23 -11.52
CA LEU A 19 -5.52 -6.59 -10.54
C LEU A 19 -6.04 -6.11 -9.18
N GLN A 20 -6.45 -7.03 -8.30
CA GLN A 20 -6.87 -6.67 -6.97
C GLN A 20 -5.65 -6.07 -6.27
N THR A 21 -5.53 -4.75 -6.31
CA THR A 21 -4.50 -4.05 -5.57
C THR A 21 -4.80 -4.27 -4.11
N SER A 22 -3.89 -4.92 -3.39
CA SER A 22 -3.98 -5.07 -1.95
C SER A 22 -4.23 -3.71 -1.30
N ASN A 23 -4.96 -3.67 -0.18
CA ASN A 23 -5.16 -2.44 0.61
C ASN A 23 -3.84 -1.79 1.05
N PHE A 24 -2.72 -2.53 0.99
CA PHE A 24 -1.38 -2.02 1.28
C PHE A 24 -0.72 -1.26 0.10
N ALA A 25 -1.26 -1.36 -1.12
CA ALA A 25 -0.64 -0.86 -2.35
C ALA A 25 -1.39 0.32 -3.01
N HIS A 26 -2.17 1.08 -2.23
CA HIS A 26 -2.85 2.28 -2.77
C HIS A 26 -1.92 3.48 -2.98
N VAL A 27 -0.70 3.43 -2.42
CA VAL A 27 0.37 4.40 -2.63
C VAL A 27 1.56 3.66 -3.22
N ILE A 28 2.10 4.15 -4.33
CA ILE A 28 3.23 3.54 -5.03
C ILE A 28 4.42 4.47 -4.91
N PHE A 29 5.45 4.05 -4.18
CA PHE A 29 6.73 4.75 -4.14
C PHE A 29 7.48 4.55 -5.46
N GLN A 30 7.90 5.64 -6.07
CA GLN A 30 8.55 5.67 -7.37
C GLN A 30 10.04 5.95 -7.21
N ASN A 31 10.84 5.38 -8.11
CA ASN A 31 12.27 5.69 -8.22
C ASN A 31 13.05 5.51 -6.90
N VAL A 32 12.65 4.54 -6.07
CA VAL A 32 13.38 4.23 -4.83
C VAL A 32 14.72 3.59 -5.18
N ALA A 33 15.81 4.25 -4.80
CA ALA A 33 17.15 3.75 -5.02
C ALA A 33 17.51 2.66 -4.02
N LYS A 34 18.47 1.80 -4.39
CA LYS A 34 18.98 0.74 -3.49
C LYS A 34 19.77 1.32 -2.30
N SER A 35 20.32 2.52 -2.47
CA SER A 35 21.06 3.25 -1.44
C SER A 35 20.95 4.74 -1.68
N TYR A 36 21.09 5.50 -0.60
CA TYR A 36 21.13 6.95 -0.61
C TYR A 36 22.37 7.42 0.13
N LEU A 37 22.91 8.58 -0.26
CA LEU A 37 24.05 9.16 0.44
C LEU A 37 23.65 9.55 1.87
N PRO A 38 24.46 9.20 2.88
CA PRO A 38 24.19 9.60 4.25
C PRO A 38 24.25 11.11 4.39
N ASN A 39 23.48 11.65 5.34
CA ASN A 39 23.47 13.08 5.69
C ASN A 39 23.15 14.05 4.53
N THR A 40 22.61 13.53 3.43
CA THR A 40 22.14 14.33 2.28
C THR A 40 20.62 14.34 2.26
N HIS A 41 20.03 15.39 1.69
CA HIS A 41 18.59 15.44 1.46
C HIS A 41 18.13 14.27 0.57
N LEU A 42 17.02 13.66 0.97
CA LEU A 42 16.37 12.56 0.25
C LEU A 42 15.04 13.08 -0.32
N GLU A 43 14.86 12.93 -1.64
CA GLU A 43 13.55 13.11 -2.25
C GLU A 43 12.82 11.78 -2.31
N CYS A 44 11.57 11.78 -1.84
CA CYS A 44 10.67 10.63 -1.92
C CYS A 44 9.56 10.95 -2.90
N HIS A 45 9.49 10.22 -4.01
CA HIS A 45 8.46 10.39 -5.02
C HIS A 45 7.43 9.26 -4.86
N TYR A 46 6.14 9.61 -4.91
CA TYR A 46 5.07 8.62 -4.82
C TYR A 46 3.86 9.05 -5.66
N THR A 47 3.08 8.06 -6.08
CA THR A 47 1.78 8.26 -6.74
C THR A 47 0.67 7.73 -5.85
N LEU A 48 -0.35 8.54 -5.64
CA LEU A 48 -1.61 8.10 -5.06
C LEU A 48 -2.44 7.44 -6.16
N THR A 49 -2.82 6.19 -5.95
CA THR A 49 -3.75 5.52 -6.86
C THR A 49 -5.17 6.05 -6.66
N GLN A 50 -6.07 5.75 -7.59
CA GLN A 50 -7.49 6.10 -7.48
C GLN A 50 -8.21 5.43 -6.29
N PHE A 51 -7.55 4.53 -5.57
CA PHE A 51 -8.13 3.77 -4.46
C PHE A 51 -7.92 4.43 -3.08
N ILE A 52 -7.23 5.57 -3.03
CA ILE A 52 -7.02 6.34 -1.80
C ILE A 52 -7.36 7.82 -1.99
N HIS A 53 -8.03 8.39 -0.99
CA HIS A 53 -8.22 9.83 -0.88
C HIS A 53 -7.23 10.36 0.16
N PRO A 54 -6.33 11.29 -0.20
CA PRO A 54 -5.35 11.81 0.73
C PRO A 54 -6.02 12.59 1.87
N HIS A 55 -5.48 12.44 3.07
CA HIS A 55 -5.92 13.15 4.26
C HIS A 55 -4.77 13.98 4.86
N GLN A 56 -5.09 15.11 5.50
CA GLN A 56 -4.09 16.03 6.07
C GLN A 56 -3.25 15.43 7.22
N LYS A 57 -3.70 14.31 7.78
CA LYS A 57 -2.98 13.58 8.83
C LYS A 57 -2.12 12.44 8.28
N ASP A 58 -2.14 12.20 6.98
CA ASP A 58 -1.29 11.19 6.35
C ASP A 58 0.16 11.66 6.38
N TRP A 59 1.08 10.71 6.49
CA TRP A 59 2.51 10.99 6.60
C TRP A 59 3.30 9.89 5.89
N VAL A 60 4.50 10.25 5.43
CA VAL A 60 5.46 9.32 4.85
C VAL A 60 6.54 9.06 5.90
N GLY A 61 6.71 7.79 6.29
CA GLY A 61 7.69 7.36 7.27
C GLY A 61 8.89 6.64 6.66
N ILE A 62 10.06 6.80 7.27
CA ILE A 62 11.26 5.99 6.97
C ILE A 62 11.40 4.96 8.09
N PHE A 63 11.28 3.67 7.76
CA PHE A 63 11.38 2.55 8.69
C PHE A 63 12.66 1.74 8.43
N LYS A 64 13.17 1.07 9.47
CA LYS A 64 14.37 0.22 9.41
C LYS A 64 14.13 -1.05 8.60
#